data_AF-A0A543B0Y4-F1
#
_entry.id   AF-A0A543B0Y4-F1
#
_cell.length_a   1.000
_cell.length_b   1.000
_cell.length_c   1.000
_cell.angle_alpha   90.00
_cell.angle_beta   90.00
_cell.angle_gamma   90.00
#
_symmetry.space_group_name_H-M   'P 1'
#
loop_
_entity.id
_entity.type
_entity.pdbx_description
1 polymer ?
#
loop_
_entity_poly.entity_id
_entity_poly.type
_entity_poly.pdbx_seq_one_letter_code
_entity_poly.pdbx_strand_id
1 'polypeptide(L)'
;MTDTPPTLHTGPTHRLDTAKLLTARMHAVKVRPYLADALFALHVVEDWAVPTMAVDMHWRCYVSPGFVDRTPVEELAGVWVHEVCHLLRDHHGRSQRYAAEHGEHGPGERLRHNIAADFEINDDIYGDGLPQPTDAIVPSLMGLPEGLLMEQYLNRASLSDLARDLAWLECGSGADGHQRPWELGPDGANGLTRQQRDAVRFRVAEGINGRPGTAPDGWRRWAQRVFHQPQPWRHLLGAAVRSAVGTAGGSQNHSYRRPSRRAAGVPKVVLPRLVRQPPKVCVVIDTSGSVSDTELGIALVEVAAISRAVGGRRGSVSVISCDAAAGVAAPLCQEEDIELIGGGGTDLRSGFARAMSSRPRPEVVVALTDGHTPWPATQPPCKTVVGLFRRPVPAVDEDNPHYYQPDPPPPWARVVTIGLVLRTLQHRQPRVIGVEAFDMLQQPGFSGVAQHRR
;
A
#
# COMPACT_ATOMS: atom_id res chain seq x y z
N MET A 1 31.84 -41.62 48.02
CA MET A 1 31.80 -40.55 47.01
C MET A 1 31.55 -41.20 45.67
N THR A 2 30.28 -41.31 45.28
CA THR A 2 29.85 -41.85 43.99
C THR A 2 29.33 -40.68 43.17
N ASP A 3 30.15 -40.29 42.21
CA ASP A 3 29.92 -39.18 41.30
C ASP A 3 28.86 -39.62 40.28
N THR A 4 27.68 -39.00 40.35
CA THR A 4 26.63 -39.18 39.35
C THR A 4 26.79 -38.04 38.35
N PRO A 5 27.03 -38.30 37.05
CA PRO A 5 27.20 -37.23 36.09
C PRO A 5 25.89 -36.43 35.96
N PRO A 6 25.96 -35.10 35.78
CA PRO A 6 24.77 -34.27 35.64
C PRO A 6 24.02 -34.69 34.37
N THR A 7 22.76 -35.08 34.54
CA THR A 7 21.81 -35.25 33.44
C THR A 7 21.72 -33.93 32.68
N LEU A 8 22.23 -33.93 31.44
CA LEU A 8 22.01 -32.86 30.47
C LEU A 8 20.50 -32.70 30.30
N HIS A 9 19.96 -31.59 30.81
CA HIS A 9 18.60 -31.14 30.50
C HIS A 9 18.55 -30.85 29.00
N THR A 10 18.04 -31.80 28.23
CA THR A 10 17.61 -31.56 26.86
C THR A 10 16.33 -30.75 26.95
N GLY A 11 16.42 -29.44 26.72
CA GLY A 11 15.23 -28.62 26.48
C GLY A 11 14.42 -29.20 25.32
N PRO A 12 13.09 -29.03 25.29
CA PRO A 12 12.27 -29.61 24.23
C PRO A 12 12.72 -29.06 22.87
N THR A 13 13.24 -29.96 22.03
CA THR A 13 13.59 -29.71 20.62
C THR A 13 12.30 -29.65 19.78
N HIS A 14 11.37 -28.78 20.14
CA HIS A 14 10.13 -28.62 19.39
C HIS A 14 10.38 -27.68 18.22
N ARG A 15 10.72 -28.25 17.06
CA ARG A 15 10.72 -27.53 15.78
C ARG A 15 9.37 -26.84 15.58
N LEU A 16 9.38 -25.67 14.92
CA LEU A 16 8.16 -24.92 14.59
C LEU A 16 7.07 -25.83 13.96
N ASP A 17 5.90 -25.92 14.60
CA ASP A 17 4.70 -26.53 14.00
C ASP A 17 4.19 -25.68 12.84
N THR A 18 4.79 -25.92 11.68
CA THR A 18 4.49 -25.19 10.44
C THR A 18 3.07 -25.48 9.97
N ALA A 19 2.53 -26.67 10.22
CA ALA A 19 1.18 -27.03 9.82
C ALA A 19 0.15 -26.21 10.60
N LYS A 20 0.31 -26.09 11.92
CA LYS A 20 -0.53 -25.23 12.77
C LYS A 20 -0.41 -23.76 12.38
N LEU A 21 0.82 -23.26 12.17
CA LEU A 21 1.05 -21.87 11.78
C LEU A 21 0.38 -21.53 10.44
N LEU A 22 0.50 -22.39 9.43
CA LEU A 22 -0.14 -22.21 8.12
C LEU A 22 -1.66 -22.37 8.21
N THR A 23 -2.17 -23.24 9.08
CA THR A 23 -3.60 -23.37 9.36
C THR A 23 -4.17 -22.07 9.94
N ALA A 24 -3.46 -21.45 10.89
CA ALA A 24 -3.82 -20.14 11.44
C ALA A 24 -3.80 -19.04 10.37
N ARG A 25 -2.79 -19.03 9.49
CA ARG A 25 -2.74 -18.09 8.36
C ARG A 25 -3.94 -18.27 7.41
N MET A 26 -4.31 -19.51 7.11
CA MET A 26 -5.49 -19.81 6.28
C MET A 26 -6.80 -19.40 6.98
N HIS A 27 -6.90 -19.59 8.29
CA HIS A 27 -8.03 -19.09 9.07
C HIS A 27 -8.12 -17.57 8.98
N ALA A 28 -7.00 -16.84 9.16
CA ALA A 28 -6.95 -15.39 8.99
C ALA A 28 -7.46 -14.95 7.61
N VAL A 29 -7.04 -15.62 6.53
CA VAL A 29 -7.55 -15.34 5.16
C VAL A 29 -9.04 -15.61 5.04
N LYS A 30 -9.55 -16.68 5.67
CA LYS A 30 -10.98 -17.00 5.64
C LYS A 30 -11.82 -15.90 6.29
N VAL A 31 -11.37 -15.36 7.42
CA VAL A 31 -12.13 -14.34 8.18
C VAL A 31 -11.82 -12.90 7.76
N ARG A 32 -10.67 -12.67 7.12
CA ARG A 32 -10.20 -11.37 6.61
C ARG A 32 -9.69 -11.53 5.16
N PRO A 33 -10.55 -11.91 4.20
CA PRO A 33 -10.13 -12.25 2.83
C PRO A 33 -9.48 -11.08 2.10
N TYR A 34 -9.80 -9.84 2.48
CA TYR A 34 -9.20 -8.65 1.92
C TYR A 34 -7.73 -8.45 2.31
N LEU A 35 -7.21 -9.15 3.32
CA LEU A 35 -5.81 -9.10 3.74
C LEU A 35 -4.95 -10.22 3.12
N ALA A 36 -5.52 -11.07 2.26
CA ALA A 36 -4.85 -12.28 1.75
C ALA A 36 -3.51 -11.98 1.07
N ASP A 37 -3.46 -10.95 0.21
CA ASP A 37 -2.23 -10.53 -0.48
C ASP A 37 -1.10 -10.21 0.50
N ALA A 38 -1.41 -9.58 1.64
CA ALA A 38 -0.42 -9.22 2.63
C ALA A 38 -0.02 -10.41 3.52
N LEU A 39 -0.97 -11.23 3.94
CA LEU A 39 -0.72 -12.45 4.72
C LEU A 39 0.20 -13.44 3.99
N PHE A 40 0.10 -13.52 2.66
CA PHE A 40 0.96 -14.38 1.84
C PHE A 40 2.24 -13.70 1.34
N ALA A 41 2.36 -12.38 1.47
CA ALA A 41 3.61 -11.67 1.19
C ALA A 41 4.66 -11.89 2.29
N LEU A 42 4.25 -12.23 3.52
CA LEU A 42 5.16 -12.42 4.65
C LEU A 42 5.98 -13.70 4.54
N HIS A 43 7.30 -13.54 4.71
CA HIS A 43 8.24 -14.65 4.86
C HIS A 43 8.39 -15.03 6.34
N VAL A 44 8.26 -16.33 6.68
CA VAL A 44 8.41 -16.81 8.06
C VAL A 44 9.87 -17.07 8.37
N VAL A 45 10.35 -16.52 9.48
CA VAL A 45 11.66 -16.80 10.05
C VAL A 45 11.43 -17.42 11.43
N GLU A 46 11.84 -18.67 11.61
CA GLU A 46 11.84 -19.31 12.93
C GLU A 46 12.96 -18.69 13.78
N ASP A 47 12.62 -18.15 14.94
CA ASP A 47 13.61 -17.65 15.90
C ASP A 47 13.10 -17.88 17.34
N TRP A 48 13.95 -18.30 18.26
CA TRP A 48 13.58 -18.55 19.65
C TRP A 48 13.78 -17.33 20.56
N ALA A 49 14.49 -16.31 20.08
CA ALA A 49 14.66 -15.06 20.81
C ALA A 49 13.45 -14.13 20.68
N VAL A 50 12.59 -14.32 19.68
CA VAL A 50 11.30 -13.61 19.61
C VAL A 50 10.34 -14.19 20.65
N PRO A 51 9.64 -13.37 21.46
CA PRO A 51 8.77 -13.87 22.53
C PRO A 51 7.46 -14.51 22.01
N THR A 52 6.92 -13.98 20.91
CA THR A 52 5.64 -14.36 20.31
C THR A 52 5.78 -14.49 18.79
N MET A 53 5.18 -13.57 18.04
CA MET A 53 5.45 -13.30 16.63
C MET A 53 5.72 -11.80 16.49
N ALA A 54 6.56 -11.42 15.55
CA ALA A 54 6.90 -10.04 15.29
C ALA A 54 7.20 -9.85 13.80
N VAL A 55 7.11 -8.63 13.29
CA VAL A 55 7.50 -8.30 11.92
C VAL A 55 8.62 -7.27 11.87
N ASP A 56 9.52 -7.42 10.89
CA ASP A 56 10.48 -6.37 10.57
C ASP A 56 9.96 -5.42 9.49
N MET A 57 10.62 -4.27 9.34
CA MET A 57 10.33 -3.30 8.27
C MET A 57 10.52 -3.87 6.85
N HIS A 58 11.16 -5.03 6.70
CA HIS A 58 11.38 -5.74 5.44
C HIS A 58 10.31 -6.82 5.18
N TRP A 59 9.21 -6.84 5.94
CA TRP A 59 8.07 -7.77 5.76
C TRP A 59 8.42 -9.25 6.00
N ARG A 60 9.39 -9.51 6.88
CA ARG A 60 9.60 -10.85 7.44
C ARG A 60 8.83 -10.96 8.75
N CYS A 61 8.26 -12.13 9.00
CA CYS A 61 7.56 -12.47 10.23
C CYS A 61 8.40 -13.47 11.03
N TYR A 62 8.91 -13.04 12.17
CA TYR A 62 9.68 -13.84 13.11
C TYR A 62 8.72 -14.57 14.03
N VAL A 63 8.93 -15.87 14.23
CA VAL A 63 7.96 -16.73 14.91
C VAL A 63 8.65 -17.59 15.95
N SER A 64 8.16 -17.50 17.19
CA SER A 64 8.58 -18.34 18.32
C SER A 64 7.89 -19.71 18.26
N PRO A 65 8.63 -20.83 18.13
CA PRO A 65 8.02 -22.17 18.11
C PRO A 65 7.21 -22.46 19.37
N GLY A 66 7.76 -22.12 20.54
CA GLY A 66 7.05 -22.31 21.81
C GLY A 66 5.77 -21.48 21.92
N PHE A 67 5.66 -20.35 21.21
CA PHE A 67 4.41 -19.57 21.15
C PHE A 67 3.40 -20.25 20.25
N VAL A 68 3.82 -20.69 19.07
CA VAL A 68 2.94 -21.44 18.17
C VAL A 68 2.39 -22.70 18.84
N ASP A 69 3.20 -23.43 19.59
CA ASP A 69 2.76 -24.65 20.27
C ASP A 69 1.66 -24.38 21.30
N ARG A 70 1.80 -23.33 22.13
CA ARG A 70 0.86 -23.01 23.22
C ARG A 70 -0.40 -22.24 22.78
N THR A 71 -0.36 -21.51 21.67
CA THR A 71 -1.45 -20.61 21.27
C THR A 71 -2.47 -21.31 20.37
N PRO A 72 -3.80 -21.19 20.62
CA PRO A 72 -4.84 -21.73 19.74
C PRO A 72 -4.78 -21.18 18.31
N VAL A 73 -5.34 -21.92 17.34
CA VAL A 73 -5.29 -21.56 15.91
C VAL A 73 -5.97 -20.22 15.63
N GLU A 74 -7.12 -19.98 16.25
CA GLU A 74 -7.91 -18.77 16.08
C GLU A 74 -7.22 -17.53 16.67
N GLU A 75 -6.54 -17.69 17.80
CA GLU A 75 -5.72 -16.64 18.41
C GLU A 75 -4.46 -16.36 17.57
N LEU A 76 -3.76 -17.40 17.09
CA LEU A 76 -2.64 -17.24 16.14
C LEU A 76 -3.07 -16.54 14.85
N ALA A 77 -4.31 -16.76 14.38
CA ALA A 77 -4.85 -16.05 13.24
C ALA A 77 -5.06 -14.55 13.54
N GLY A 78 -5.43 -14.21 14.77
CA GLY A 78 -5.48 -12.84 15.27
C GLY A 78 -4.10 -12.18 15.23
N VAL A 79 -3.07 -12.89 15.70
CA VAL A 79 -1.68 -12.42 15.66
C VAL A 79 -1.20 -12.20 14.22
N TRP A 80 -1.48 -13.13 13.30
CA TRP A 80 -1.19 -12.93 11.86
C TRP A 80 -1.78 -11.63 11.30
N VAL A 81 -3.04 -11.35 11.64
CA VAL A 81 -3.71 -10.13 11.20
C VAL A 81 -3.08 -8.90 11.85
N HIS A 82 -2.83 -8.95 13.15
CA HIS A 82 -2.17 -7.89 13.91
C HIS A 82 -0.82 -7.50 13.31
N GLU A 83 0.08 -8.47 13.10
CA GLU A 83 1.40 -8.24 12.52
C GLU A 83 1.32 -7.60 11.11
N VAL A 84 0.42 -8.10 10.26
CA VAL A 84 0.21 -7.54 8.92
C VAL A 84 -0.33 -6.10 8.98
N CYS A 85 -1.13 -5.77 9.99
CA CYS A 85 -1.68 -4.42 10.15
C CYS A 85 -0.59 -3.37 10.37
N HIS A 86 0.46 -3.67 11.14
CA HIS A 86 1.60 -2.74 11.31
C HIS A 86 2.22 -2.37 9.97
N LEU A 87 2.40 -3.37 9.10
CA LEU A 87 3.05 -3.22 7.81
C LEU A 87 2.15 -2.48 6.81
N LEU A 88 0.86 -2.82 6.76
CA LEU A 88 -0.10 -2.16 5.89
C LEU A 88 -0.35 -0.70 6.28
N ARG A 89 -0.38 -0.41 7.58
CA ARG A 89 -0.54 0.96 8.12
C ARG A 89 0.76 1.75 8.19
N ASP A 90 1.88 1.17 7.73
CA ASP A 90 3.21 1.80 7.69
C ASP A 90 3.65 2.33 9.07
N HIS A 91 3.38 1.57 10.14
CA HIS A 91 3.67 2.02 11.51
C HIS A 91 5.16 2.36 11.69
N HIS A 92 6.09 1.51 11.28
CA HIS A 92 7.52 1.83 11.32
C HIS A 92 7.88 3.17 10.65
N GLY A 93 7.40 3.43 9.43
CA GLY A 93 7.71 4.65 8.68
C GLY A 93 7.04 5.90 9.27
N ARG A 94 5.83 5.74 9.83
CA ARG A 94 5.12 6.80 10.56
C ARG A 94 5.80 7.10 11.89
N SER A 95 6.25 6.07 12.62
CA SER A 95 6.97 6.21 13.88
C SER A 95 8.30 6.93 13.70
N GLN A 96 9.07 6.59 12.66
CA GLN A 96 10.33 7.26 12.34
C GLN A 96 10.12 8.75 12.00
N ARG A 97 9.10 9.08 11.20
CA ARG A 97 8.75 10.47 10.87
C ARG A 97 8.32 11.26 12.10
N TYR A 98 7.42 10.70 12.91
CA TYR A 98 6.97 11.34 14.14
C TYR A 98 8.13 11.62 15.09
N ALA A 99 9.00 10.62 15.30
CA ALA A 99 10.18 10.75 16.15
C ALA A 99 11.15 11.84 15.65
N ALA A 100 11.37 11.93 14.34
CA ALA A 100 12.21 12.96 13.72
C ALA A 100 11.61 14.37 13.89
N GLU A 101 10.29 14.52 13.74
CA GLU A 101 9.58 15.79 13.89
C GLU A 101 9.54 16.30 15.34
N HIS A 102 9.48 15.38 16.32
CA HIS A 102 9.32 15.72 17.74
C HIS A 102 10.61 15.59 18.56
N GLY A 103 11.72 15.15 17.94
CA GLY A 103 13.00 14.93 18.64
C GLY A 103 12.93 13.81 19.67
N GLU A 104 12.02 12.86 19.50
CA GLU A 104 11.76 11.77 20.44
C GLU A 104 12.71 10.59 20.16
N HIS A 105 13.53 10.27 21.15
CA HIS A 105 14.56 9.24 21.03
C HIS A 105 14.64 8.37 22.27
N GLY A 106 15.00 7.11 22.06
CA GLY A 106 15.30 6.16 23.13
C GLY A 106 14.21 5.09 23.33
N PRO A 107 14.45 4.14 24.25
CA PRO A 107 13.60 2.95 24.40
C PRO A 107 12.17 3.26 24.84
N GLY A 108 11.99 4.27 25.72
CA GLY A 108 10.66 4.66 26.22
C GLY A 108 9.75 5.21 25.12
N GLU A 109 10.28 6.08 24.26
CA GLU A 109 9.54 6.65 23.14
C GLU A 109 9.22 5.59 22.08
N ARG A 110 10.14 4.65 21.81
CA ARG A 110 9.88 3.52 20.91
C ARG A 110 8.73 2.65 21.39
N LEU A 111 8.73 2.33 22.67
CA LEU A 111 7.65 1.55 23.25
C LEU A 111 6.31 2.32 23.24
N ARG A 112 6.35 3.62 23.50
CA ARG A 112 5.19 4.50 23.32
C ARG A 112 4.64 4.44 21.90
N HIS A 113 5.51 4.43 20.88
CA HIS A 113 5.11 4.27 19.48
C HIS A 113 4.49 2.90 19.21
N ASN A 114 5.08 1.83 19.73
CA ASN A 114 4.51 0.49 19.61
C ASN A 114 3.11 0.40 20.24
N ILE A 115 2.94 0.91 21.47
CA ILE A 115 1.64 0.96 22.16
C ILE A 115 0.60 1.76 21.36
N ALA A 116 0.98 2.92 20.81
CA ALA A 116 0.07 3.73 20.02
C ALA A 116 -0.33 3.05 18.69
N ALA A 117 0.59 2.31 18.09
CA ALA A 117 0.35 1.50 16.89
C ALA A 117 -0.60 0.34 17.21
N ASP A 118 -0.40 -0.34 18.32
CA ASP A 118 -1.26 -1.41 18.82
C ASP A 118 -2.67 -0.90 19.13
N PHE A 119 -2.81 0.29 19.71
CA PHE A 119 -4.10 0.92 19.90
C PHE A 119 -4.87 1.16 18.60
N GLU A 120 -4.19 1.61 17.52
CA GLU A 120 -4.81 1.76 16.18
C GLU A 120 -5.17 0.41 15.54
N ILE A 121 -4.59 -0.71 16.00
CA ILE A 121 -4.86 -2.05 15.47
C ILE A 121 -5.95 -2.75 16.29
N ASN A 122 -5.76 -2.84 17.60
CA ASN A 122 -6.55 -3.64 18.51
C ASN A 122 -7.98 -3.11 18.67
N ASP A 123 -8.28 -1.89 18.23
CA ASP A 123 -9.64 -1.34 18.22
C ASP A 123 -10.53 -1.89 17.08
N ASP A 124 -9.96 -2.45 16.00
CA ASP A 124 -10.73 -2.89 14.82
C ASP A 124 -10.39 -4.28 14.25
N ILE A 125 -9.43 -5.02 14.83
CA ILE A 125 -9.08 -6.37 14.33
C ILE A 125 -9.95 -7.51 14.85
N TYR A 126 -10.47 -7.42 16.08
CA TYR A 126 -11.17 -8.53 16.74
C TYR A 126 -12.66 -8.64 16.34
N GLY A 127 -13.29 -9.77 16.66
CA GLY A 127 -14.64 -10.09 16.23
C GLY A 127 -14.69 -10.80 14.87
N ASP A 128 -15.90 -11.16 14.41
CA ASP A 128 -16.13 -11.81 13.10
C ASP A 128 -15.18 -12.98 12.81
N GLY A 129 -14.97 -13.86 13.80
CA GLY A 129 -14.13 -15.05 13.68
C GLY A 129 -12.68 -14.91 14.17
N LEU A 130 -12.30 -13.75 14.72
CA LEU A 130 -11.06 -13.56 15.48
C LEU A 130 -11.37 -13.27 16.96
N PRO A 131 -10.95 -14.13 17.90
CA PRO A 131 -11.11 -13.86 19.33
C PRO A 131 -10.19 -12.71 19.77
N GLN A 132 -10.65 -11.90 20.72
CA GLN A 132 -9.82 -10.91 21.39
C GLN A 132 -9.03 -11.59 22.52
N PRO A 133 -7.68 -11.56 22.51
CA PRO A 133 -6.87 -12.03 23.62
C PRO A 133 -7.19 -11.27 24.92
N THR A 134 -7.08 -11.97 26.05
CA THR A 134 -7.37 -11.38 27.38
C THR A 134 -6.40 -10.25 27.72
N ASP A 135 -5.17 -10.34 27.22
CA ASP A 135 -4.05 -9.42 27.38
C ASP A 135 -3.94 -8.40 26.24
N ALA A 136 -4.92 -8.34 25.33
CA ALA A 136 -4.92 -7.36 24.26
C ALA A 136 -5.00 -5.92 24.81
N ILE A 137 -4.05 -5.09 24.38
CA ILE A 137 -3.94 -3.70 24.79
C ILE A 137 -4.86 -2.85 23.91
N VAL A 138 -5.93 -2.31 24.49
CA VAL A 138 -6.95 -1.50 23.80
C VAL A 138 -7.06 -0.09 24.39
N PRO A 139 -7.44 0.92 23.59
CA PRO A 139 -7.51 2.31 24.04
C PRO A 139 -8.41 2.54 25.27
N SER A 140 -9.49 1.75 25.39
CA SER A 140 -10.48 1.86 26.45
C SER A 140 -9.91 1.54 27.84
N LEU A 141 -8.81 0.78 27.95
CA LEU A 141 -8.08 0.55 29.20
C LEU A 141 -7.58 1.85 29.83
N MET A 142 -7.35 2.88 29.00
CA MET A 142 -6.84 4.20 29.40
C MET A 142 -7.93 5.28 29.34
N GLY A 143 -9.19 4.91 29.15
CA GLY A 143 -10.28 5.86 28.93
C GLY A 143 -10.13 6.68 27.65
N LEU A 144 -9.30 6.22 26.70
CA LEU A 144 -9.10 6.88 25.41
C LEU A 144 -10.18 6.43 24.42
N PRO A 145 -10.60 7.31 23.50
CA PRO A 145 -11.54 6.93 22.46
C PRO A 145 -10.90 5.96 21.46
N GLU A 146 -11.70 5.04 20.95
CA GLU A 146 -11.36 4.14 19.83
C GLU A 146 -11.38 4.89 18.49
N GLY A 147 -10.75 4.30 17.47
CA GLY A 147 -10.77 4.78 16.08
C GLY A 147 -9.82 5.92 15.77
N LEU A 148 -8.85 6.20 16.64
CA LEU A 148 -7.82 7.20 16.38
C LEU A 148 -6.61 6.59 15.64
N LEU A 149 -5.84 7.44 14.97
CA LEU A 149 -4.56 7.07 14.37
C LEU A 149 -3.47 7.01 15.45
N MET A 150 -2.41 6.24 15.21
CA MET A 150 -1.21 6.17 16.05
C MET A 150 -0.72 7.56 16.47
N GLU A 151 -0.55 8.53 15.57
CA GLU A 151 -0.07 9.87 15.93
C GLU A 151 -1.06 10.63 16.81
N GLN A 152 -2.36 10.36 16.68
CA GLN A 152 -3.37 10.97 17.54
C GLN A 152 -3.32 10.38 18.95
N TYR A 153 -2.99 9.10 19.08
CA TYR A 153 -2.67 8.49 20.37
C TYR A 153 -1.32 9.00 20.91
N LEU A 154 -0.30 9.19 20.08
CA LEU A 154 0.96 9.80 20.50
C LEU A 154 0.79 11.25 20.97
N ASN A 155 -0.22 11.97 20.47
CA ASN A 155 -0.55 13.31 20.95
C ASN A 155 -1.40 13.31 22.24
N ARG A 156 -1.94 12.16 22.65
CA ARG A 156 -2.91 12.04 23.75
C ARG A 156 -2.38 11.06 24.80
N ALA A 157 -2.18 11.57 26.01
CA ALA A 157 -1.69 10.84 27.19
C ALA A 157 -0.17 10.78 27.36
N SER A 158 0.23 10.74 28.63
CA SER A 158 1.52 10.23 29.09
C SER A 158 1.48 8.71 28.96
N LEU A 159 1.62 8.18 27.73
CA LEU A 159 1.82 6.75 27.49
C LEU A 159 3.12 6.24 28.15
N SER A 160 3.99 7.16 28.60
CA SER A 160 5.25 6.91 29.27
C SER A 160 5.11 6.14 30.59
N ASP A 161 3.99 6.29 31.31
CA ASP A 161 3.74 5.51 32.55
C ASP A 161 3.39 4.06 32.23
N LEU A 162 2.69 3.82 31.11
CA LEU A 162 2.27 2.51 30.65
C LEU A 162 3.40 1.72 29.97
N ALA A 163 4.32 2.43 29.29
CA ALA A 163 5.53 1.84 28.71
C ALA A 163 6.35 1.05 29.74
N ARG A 164 6.35 1.43 31.03
CA ARG A 164 7.08 0.64 32.03
C ARG A 164 6.46 -0.74 32.27
N ASP A 165 5.13 -0.81 32.29
CA ASP A 165 4.37 -2.03 32.62
C ASP A 165 4.07 -2.89 31.39
N LEU A 166 4.16 -2.31 30.18
CA LEU A 166 3.97 -2.99 28.89
C LEU A 166 5.29 -3.20 28.13
N ALA A 167 6.44 -3.13 28.80
CA ALA A 167 7.75 -3.37 28.17
C ALA A 167 7.94 -4.77 27.57
N TRP A 168 7.01 -5.69 27.85
CA TRP A 168 6.94 -7.02 27.23
C TRP A 168 6.32 -7.01 25.82
N LEU A 169 5.60 -5.94 25.46
CA LEU A 169 4.93 -5.79 24.17
C LEU A 169 5.96 -5.64 23.06
N GLU A 170 6.03 -6.62 22.18
CA GLU A 170 7.08 -6.66 21.17
C GLU A 170 6.61 -7.20 19.82
N CYS A 171 6.43 -6.26 18.88
CA CYS A 171 5.92 -6.51 17.52
C CYS A 171 7.01 -6.33 16.45
N GLY A 172 8.27 -6.10 16.85
CA GLY A 172 9.42 -5.92 15.97
C GLY A 172 9.52 -4.55 15.32
N SER A 173 10.53 -4.38 14.46
CA SER A 173 10.83 -3.12 13.80
C SER A 173 9.78 -2.68 12.79
N GLY A 174 8.89 -3.57 12.36
CA GLY A 174 7.75 -3.24 11.51
C GLY A 174 6.71 -2.38 12.24
N ALA A 175 6.69 -2.42 13.57
CA ALA A 175 5.81 -1.63 14.41
C ALA A 175 6.38 -0.24 14.75
N ASP A 176 7.65 -0.16 15.17
CA ASP A 176 8.24 1.08 15.72
C ASP A 176 9.44 1.63 14.94
N GLY A 177 9.92 0.90 13.92
CA GLY A 177 11.06 1.29 13.09
C GLY A 177 12.43 1.02 13.70
N HIS A 178 12.54 0.28 14.81
CA HIS A 178 13.82 -0.06 15.42
C HIS A 178 14.17 -1.55 15.28
N GLN A 179 15.29 -1.84 14.62
CA GLN A 179 15.75 -3.21 14.41
C GLN A 179 16.09 -3.93 15.73
N ARG A 180 15.60 -5.16 15.86
CA ARG A 180 15.88 -6.04 17.01
C ARG A 180 17.05 -6.99 16.75
N PRO A 181 17.72 -7.53 17.78
CA PRO A 181 18.85 -8.45 17.60
C PRO A 181 18.54 -9.74 16.83
N TRP A 182 17.30 -10.22 16.88
CA TRP A 182 16.84 -11.40 16.13
C TRP A 182 16.45 -11.08 14.67
N GLU A 183 16.42 -9.80 14.29
CA GLU A 183 16.06 -9.43 12.92
C GLU A 183 17.26 -9.51 11.98
N LEU A 184 17.04 -10.14 10.81
CA LEU A 184 18.04 -10.32 9.77
C LEU A 184 18.51 -9.01 9.13
N GLY A 185 17.76 -7.91 9.33
CA GLY A 185 18.10 -6.58 8.82
C GLY A 185 17.98 -6.44 7.29
N PRO A 186 18.55 -5.36 6.72
CA PRO A 186 18.40 -5.05 5.30
C PRO A 186 19.09 -6.06 4.37
N ASP A 187 20.23 -6.60 4.78
CA ASP A 187 21.01 -7.56 3.98
C ASP A 187 20.54 -9.01 4.16
N GLY A 188 19.50 -9.24 4.98
CA GLY A 188 18.91 -10.54 5.20
C GLY A 188 18.22 -11.11 3.95
N ALA A 189 18.17 -12.43 3.84
CA ALA A 189 17.43 -13.09 2.76
C ALA A 189 15.92 -12.82 2.86
N ASN A 190 15.21 -12.91 1.74
CA ASN A 190 13.73 -12.93 1.66
C ASN A 190 13.01 -11.69 2.24
N GLY A 191 13.69 -10.55 2.38
CA GLY A 191 13.05 -9.28 2.68
C GLY A 191 12.43 -8.69 1.42
N LEU A 192 11.25 -8.07 1.55
CA LEU A 192 10.62 -7.38 0.43
C LEU A 192 11.32 -6.06 0.15
N THR A 193 11.53 -5.78 -1.13
CA THR A 193 11.97 -4.45 -1.57
C THR A 193 10.91 -3.42 -1.27
N ARG A 194 11.30 -2.14 -1.27
CA ARG A 194 10.37 -1.03 -1.05
C ARG A 194 9.19 -1.04 -2.04
N GLN A 195 9.48 -1.31 -3.31
CA GLN A 195 8.49 -1.38 -4.39
C GLN A 195 7.53 -2.57 -4.20
N GLN A 196 8.05 -3.74 -3.77
CA GLN A 196 7.22 -4.91 -3.48
C GLN A 196 6.27 -4.64 -2.31
N ARG A 197 6.74 -3.97 -1.24
CA ARG A 197 5.91 -3.57 -0.08
C ARG A 197 4.78 -2.64 -0.51
N ASP A 198 5.08 -1.63 -1.32
CA ASP A 198 4.08 -0.71 -1.86
C ASP A 198 3.08 -1.41 -2.78
N ALA A 199 3.53 -2.36 -3.60
CA ALA A 199 2.66 -3.17 -4.44
C ALA A 199 1.70 -4.04 -3.61
N VAL A 200 2.13 -4.59 -2.48
CA VAL A 200 1.25 -5.37 -1.58
C VAL A 200 0.20 -4.48 -0.93
N ARG A 201 0.61 -3.34 -0.34
CA ARG A 201 -0.32 -2.34 0.21
C ARG A 201 -1.36 -1.91 -0.82
N PHE A 202 -0.89 -1.70 -2.05
CA PHE A 202 -1.75 -1.37 -3.16
C PHE A 202 -2.77 -2.48 -3.49
N ARG A 203 -2.33 -3.74 -3.65
CA ARG A 203 -3.25 -4.85 -3.97
C ARG A 203 -4.32 -5.02 -2.89
N VAL A 204 -3.96 -4.88 -1.62
CA VAL A 204 -4.92 -4.89 -0.51
C VAL A 204 -5.92 -3.74 -0.63
N ALA A 205 -5.44 -2.51 -0.88
CA ALA A 205 -6.32 -1.35 -1.05
C ALA A 205 -7.24 -1.48 -2.29
N GLU A 206 -6.74 -2.01 -3.41
CA GLU A 206 -7.54 -2.31 -4.62
C GLU A 206 -8.59 -3.39 -4.31
N GLY A 207 -8.22 -4.44 -3.57
CA GLY A 207 -9.13 -5.50 -3.13
C GLY A 207 -10.29 -4.95 -2.30
N ILE A 208 -9.98 -4.10 -1.31
CA ILE A 208 -10.99 -3.44 -0.47
C ILE A 208 -11.86 -2.48 -1.31
N ASN A 209 -11.27 -1.63 -2.16
CA ASN A 209 -12.07 -0.65 -2.92
C ASN A 209 -12.91 -1.28 -4.05
N GLY A 210 -12.36 -2.29 -4.74
CA GLY A 210 -12.99 -2.96 -5.87
C GLY A 210 -14.06 -3.97 -5.46
N ARG A 211 -13.95 -4.52 -4.25
CA ARG A 211 -14.93 -5.45 -3.65
C ARG A 211 -15.04 -5.16 -2.15
N PRO A 212 -15.69 -4.04 -1.75
CA PRO A 212 -15.74 -3.60 -0.35
C PRO A 212 -16.21 -4.66 0.63
N GLY A 213 -17.04 -5.61 0.18
CA GLY A 213 -17.25 -6.90 0.85
C GLY A 213 -17.47 -6.75 2.36
N THR A 214 -16.72 -7.53 3.13
CA THR A 214 -16.74 -7.61 4.59
C THR A 214 -15.71 -6.72 5.29
N ALA A 215 -14.99 -5.83 4.56
CA ALA A 215 -13.96 -5.01 5.18
C ALA A 215 -14.57 -3.95 6.13
N PRO A 216 -14.08 -3.80 7.38
CA PRO A 216 -14.55 -2.77 8.31
C PRO A 216 -14.39 -1.34 7.80
N ASP A 217 -15.11 -0.38 8.38
CA ASP A 217 -15.05 1.02 7.97
C ASP A 217 -13.64 1.65 8.11
N GLY A 218 -12.87 1.23 9.12
CA GLY A 218 -11.48 1.63 9.29
C GLY A 218 -10.63 1.25 8.07
N TRP A 219 -10.72 0.00 7.63
CA TRP A 219 -10.07 -0.52 6.43
C TRP A 219 -10.55 0.14 5.15
N ARG A 220 -11.84 0.44 5.01
CA ARG A 220 -12.37 1.20 3.87
C ARG A 220 -11.77 2.61 3.81
N ARG A 221 -11.68 3.32 4.94
CA ARG A 221 -11.03 4.64 5.00
C ARG A 221 -9.53 4.56 4.73
N TRP A 222 -8.85 3.56 5.28
CA TRP A 222 -7.43 3.32 4.98
C TRP A 222 -7.23 3.10 3.48
N ALA A 223 -8.01 2.21 2.86
CA ALA A 223 -7.90 1.91 1.43
C ALA A 223 -8.17 3.16 0.57
N GLN A 224 -9.11 4.02 0.95
CA GLN A 224 -9.35 5.29 0.23
C GLN A 224 -8.21 6.31 0.40
N ARG A 225 -7.51 6.32 1.54
CA ARG A 225 -6.37 7.22 1.79
C ARG A 225 -5.09 6.74 1.11
N VAL A 226 -4.90 5.42 1.00
CA VAL A 226 -3.72 4.82 0.36
C VAL A 226 -3.88 4.76 -1.17
N PHE A 227 -5.10 4.66 -1.67
CA PHE A 227 -5.40 4.42 -3.09
C PHE A 227 -5.68 5.73 -3.85
N HIS A 228 -4.85 6.03 -4.86
CA HIS A 228 -5.24 6.97 -5.91
C HIS A 228 -6.25 6.29 -6.84
N GLN A 229 -7.20 7.04 -7.40
CA GLN A 229 -8.09 6.50 -8.44
C GLN A 229 -7.29 6.26 -9.73
N PRO A 230 -7.24 5.02 -10.28
CA PRO A 230 -6.51 4.74 -11.50
C PRO A 230 -7.04 5.58 -12.66
N GLN A 231 -6.14 6.06 -13.51
CA GLN A 231 -6.56 6.83 -14.68
C GLN A 231 -7.40 5.97 -15.64
N PRO A 232 -8.35 6.56 -16.38
CA PRO A 232 -9.16 5.85 -17.36
C PRO A 232 -8.32 5.52 -18.61
N TRP A 233 -7.30 4.67 -18.48
CA TRP A 233 -6.32 4.35 -19.52
C TRP A 233 -6.95 3.82 -20.79
N ARG A 234 -8.07 3.10 -20.71
CA ARG A 234 -8.81 2.68 -21.91
C ARG A 234 -9.25 3.86 -22.77
N HIS A 235 -9.65 4.97 -22.16
CA HIS A 235 -10.03 6.19 -22.86
C HIS A 235 -8.79 6.96 -23.32
N LEU A 236 -7.78 7.11 -22.46
CA LEU A 236 -6.53 7.82 -22.76
C LEU A 236 -5.74 7.16 -23.91
N LEU A 237 -5.71 5.83 -23.92
CA LEU A 237 -5.09 5.01 -24.96
C LEU A 237 -6.05 4.72 -26.12
N GLY A 238 -7.26 5.28 -26.10
CA GLY A 238 -8.36 4.90 -26.98
C GLY A 238 -8.04 5.01 -28.46
N ALA A 239 -7.22 5.96 -28.88
CA ALA A 239 -6.77 6.07 -30.27
C ALA A 239 -5.87 4.88 -30.70
N ALA A 240 -4.94 4.46 -29.84
CA ALA A 240 -4.08 3.31 -30.10
C ALA A 240 -4.87 2.00 -30.02
N VAL A 241 -5.77 1.88 -29.03
CA VAL A 241 -6.69 0.74 -28.96
C VAL A 241 -7.56 0.66 -30.22
N ARG A 242 -8.10 1.79 -30.70
CA ARG A 242 -8.88 1.84 -31.94
C ARG A 242 -8.03 1.54 -33.18
N SER A 243 -6.76 1.96 -33.25
CA SER A 243 -5.84 1.57 -34.34
C SER A 243 -5.63 0.06 -34.36
N ALA A 244 -5.34 -0.53 -33.21
CA ALA A 244 -5.19 -1.97 -33.05
C ALA A 244 -6.48 -2.77 -33.35
N VAL A 245 -7.66 -2.17 -33.12
CA VAL A 245 -8.97 -2.79 -33.42
C VAL A 245 -9.40 -2.54 -34.88
N GLY A 246 -9.13 -1.36 -35.42
CA GLY A 246 -9.55 -0.86 -36.74
C GLY A 246 -8.79 -1.47 -37.92
N THR A 247 -7.63 -2.07 -37.67
CA THR A 247 -6.94 -2.96 -38.63
C THR A 247 -7.75 -4.22 -38.99
N ALA A 248 -8.94 -4.43 -38.40
CA ALA A 248 -9.90 -5.43 -38.83
C ALA A 248 -10.47 -5.19 -40.25
N GLY A 249 -10.42 -3.95 -40.78
CA GLY A 249 -10.87 -3.63 -42.15
C GLY A 249 -9.78 -3.68 -43.23
N GLY A 250 -8.51 -3.81 -42.83
CA GLY A 250 -7.33 -3.81 -43.72
C GLY A 250 -6.28 -4.79 -43.19
N SER A 251 -6.71 -6.04 -43.02
CA SER A 251 -5.96 -7.17 -42.45
C SER A 251 -4.60 -7.41 -43.14
N GLN A 252 -3.51 -6.83 -42.63
CA GLN A 252 -2.15 -7.16 -43.11
C GLN A 252 -1.41 -8.16 -42.21
N ASN A 253 -1.88 -8.41 -40.98
CA ASN A 253 -1.21 -9.31 -40.03
C ASN A 253 -1.73 -10.75 -40.14
N HIS A 254 -1.26 -11.42 -41.18
CA HIS A 254 -1.48 -12.83 -41.45
C HIS A 254 -0.45 -13.69 -40.70
N SER A 255 -0.92 -14.70 -39.97
CA SER A 255 -0.06 -15.69 -39.33
C SER A 255 -0.37 -17.09 -39.85
N TYR A 256 0.67 -17.81 -40.23
CA TYR A 256 0.61 -19.23 -40.61
C TYR A 256 0.89 -20.17 -39.43
N ARG A 257 1.18 -19.61 -38.24
CA ARG A 257 1.54 -20.38 -37.04
C ARG A 257 0.41 -21.29 -36.55
N ARG A 258 -0.83 -20.98 -36.92
CA ARG A 258 -2.00 -21.85 -36.71
C ARG A 258 -2.93 -21.74 -37.93
N PRO A 259 -3.30 -22.87 -38.56
CA PRO A 259 -4.22 -22.84 -39.70
C PRO A 259 -5.53 -22.13 -39.37
N SER A 260 -6.02 -21.29 -40.29
CA SER A 260 -7.34 -20.67 -40.16
C SER A 260 -8.43 -21.74 -40.09
N ARG A 261 -9.46 -21.56 -39.25
CA ARG A 261 -10.63 -22.46 -39.23
C ARG A 261 -11.35 -22.52 -40.59
N ARG A 262 -11.20 -21.49 -41.42
CA ARG A 262 -11.74 -21.43 -42.78
C ARG A 262 -11.00 -22.34 -43.77
N ALA A 263 -9.82 -22.84 -43.41
CA ALA A 263 -9.07 -23.79 -44.23
C ALA A 263 -9.81 -25.12 -44.42
N ALA A 264 -10.77 -25.45 -43.56
CA ALA A 264 -11.64 -26.61 -43.73
C ALA A 264 -12.47 -26.57 -45.02
N GLY A 265 -12.80 -25.37 -45.53
CA GLY A 265 -13.57 -25.20 -46.76
C GLY A 265 -12.72 -25.14 -48.04
N VAL A 266 -11.39 -25.16 -47.93
CA VAL A 266 -10.48 -25.06 -49.08
C VAL A 266 -9.34 -26.08 -48.93
N PRO A 267 -9.60 -27.37 -49.22
CA PRO A 267 -8.60 -28.42 -49.10
C PRO A 267 -7.38 -28.09 -49.97
N LYS A 268 -6.16 -28.35 -49.47
CA LYS A 268 -4.86 -28.11 -50.12
C LYS A 268 -4.36 -26.65 -50.15
N VAL A 269 -5.07 -25.69 -49.53
CA VAL A 269 -4.60 -24.31 -49.38
C VAL A 269 -4.38 -23.99 -47.90
N VAL A 270 -3.14 -23.64 -47.51
CA VAL A 270 -2.86 -23.16 -46.16
C VAL A 270 -3.28 -21.70 -46.06
N LEU A 271 -4.46 -21.45 -45.50
CA LEU A 271 -4.95 -20.09 -45.30
C LEU A 271 -4.35 -19.46 -44.03
N PRO A 272 -3.79 -18.24 -44.12
CA PRO A 272 -3.32 -17.53 -42.95
C PRO A 272 -4.48 -17.18 -42.02
N ARG A 273 -4.21 -17.16 -40.72
CA ARG A 273 -5.10 -16.60 -39.72
C ARG A 273 -4.83 -15.11 -39.57
N LEU A 274 -5.88 -14.29 -39.60
CA LEU A 274 -5.77 -12.89 -39.20
C LEU A 274 -5.50 -12.82 -37.69
N VAL A 275 -4.37 -12.21 -37.31
CA VAL A 275 -3.98 -12.01 -35.92
C VAL A 275 -4.08 -10.54 -35.56
N ARG A 276 -4.93 -10.23 -34.58
CA ARG A 276 -4.95 -8.91 -33.95
C ARG A 276 -3.79 -8.80 -32.98
N GLN A 277 -2.88 -7.86 -33.23
CA GLN A 277 -1.83 -7.50 -32.30
C GLN A 277 -2.34 -6.41 -31.35
N PRO A 278 -2.15 -6.54 -30.04
CA PRO A 278 -2.45 -5.47 -29.10
C PRO A 278 -1.52 -4.28 -29.36
N PRO A 279 -1.95 -3.04 -29.06
CA PRO A 279 -1.10 -1.88 -29.25
C PRO A 279 0.16 -1.99 -28.39
N LYS A 280 1.29 -1.54 -28.93
CA LYS A 280 2.56 -1.49 -28.19
C LYS A 280 2.64 -0.19 -27.38
N VAL A 281 2.70 -0.30 -26.06
CA VAL A 281 2.81 0.83 -25.14
C VAL A 281 4.15 0.76 -24.42
N CYS A 282 4.87 1.87 -24.38
CA CYS A 282 6.06 2.02 -23.55
C CYS A 282 5.76 3.02 -22.44
N VAL A 283 5.91 2.61 -21.18
CA VAL A 283 5.79 3.49 -20.02
C VAL A 283 7.18 3.92 -19.59
N VAL A 284 7.41 5.23 -19.54
CA VAL A 284 8.63 5.84 -19.02
C VAL A 284 8.29 6.35 -17.62
N ILE A 285 8.96 5.85 -16.59
CA ILE A 285 8.75 6.21 -15.20
C ILE A 285 9.94 7.06 -14.77
N ASP A 286 9.66 8.27 -14.33
CA ASP A 286 10.63 9.12 -13.66
C ASP A 286 10.97 8.53 -12.29
N THR A 287 12.25 8.25 -12.06
CA THR A 287 12.79 7.67 -10.83
C THR A 287 13.83 8.60 -10.19
N SER A 288 13.76 9.90 -10.50
CA SER A 288 14.66 10.89 -9.91
C SER A 288 14.41 11.13 -8.44
N GLY A 289 15.37 11.79 -7.78
CA GLY A 289 15.28 12.10 -6.35
C GLY A 289 14.13 13.03 -5.98
N SER A 290 13.50 13.73 -6.94
CA SER A 290 12.31 14.55 -6.65
C SER A 290 11.03 13.72 -6.62
N VAL A 291 10.99 12.53 -7.22
CA VAL A 291 9.81 11.66 -7.23
C VAL A 291 9.74 10.89 -5.92
N SER A 292 8.66 11.12 -5.17
CA SER A 292 8.44 10.45 -3.91
C SER A 292 8.07 8.98 -4.08
N ASP A 293 8.31 8.27 -3.00
CA ASP A 293 7.86 6.92 -2.70
C ASP A 293 6.41 6.63 -3.06
N THR A 294 5.51 7.53 -2.65
CA THR A 294 4.08 7.44 -2.94
C THR A 294 3.81 7.60 -4.43
N GLU A 295 4.52 8.51 -5.11
CA GLU A 295 4.40 8.74 -6.55
C GLU A 295 4.91 7.54 -7.37
N LEU A 296 6.00 6.88 -6.95
CA LEU A 296 6.46 5.62 -7.56
C LEU A 296 5.46 4.48 -7.36
N GLY A 297 4.89 4.35 -6.16
CA GLY A 297 3.81 3.40 -5.89
C GLY A 297 2.61 3.65 -6.80
N ILE A 298 2.20 4.92 -6.96
CA ILE A 298 1.17 5.34 -7.91
C ILE A 298 1.55 4.94 -9.35
N ALA A 299 2.80 5.13 -9.75
CA ALA A 299 3.26 4.82 -11.10
C ALA A 299 3.09 3.34 -11.45
N LEU A 300 3.46 2.45 -10.53
CA LEU A 300 3.35 0.99 -10.70
C LEU A 300 1.90 0.54 -10.90
N VAL A 301 0.96 1.19 -10.23
CA VAL A 301 -0.47 0.93 -10.37
C VAL A 301 -0.97 1.35 -11.74
N GLU A 302 -0.57 2.53 -12.19
CA GLU A 302 -0.98 3.03 -13.48
C GLU A 302 -0.38 2.16 -14.59
N VAL A 303 0.83 1.62 -14.43
CA VAL A 303 1.41 0.58 -15.31
C VAL A 303 0.53 -0.68 -15.34
N ALA A 304 0.10 -1.19 -14.18
CA ALA A 304 -0.79 -2.36 -14.11
C ALA A 304 -2.15 -2.07 -14.80
N ALA A 305 -2.71 -0.88 -14.58
CA ALA A 305 -3.94 -0.44 -15.22
C ALA A 305 -3.80 -0.28 -16.75
N ILE A 306 -2.67 0.24 -17.23
CA ILE A 306 -2.30 0.31 -18.65
C ILE A 306 -2.23 -1.11 -19.24
N SER A 307 -1.55 -2.04 -18.58
CA SER A 307 -1.43 -3.44 -19.00
C SER A 307 -2.80 -4.11 -19.18
N ARG A 308 -3.70 -3.91 -18.20
CA ARG A 308 -5.10 -4.37 -18.30
C ARG A 308 -5.85 -3.69 -19.44
N ALA A 309 -5.65 -2.38 -19.64
CA ALA A 309 -6.31 -1.61 -20.69
C ALA A 309 -5.95 -2.11 -22.10
N VAL A 310 -4.71 -2.59 -22.32
CA VAL A 310 -4.23 -3.10 -23.62
C VAL A 310 -4.41 -4.62 -23.80
N GLY A 311 -5.09 -5.28 -22.87
CA GLY A 311 -5.50 -6.68 -22.99
C GLY A 311 -4.54 -7.72 -22.39
N GLY A 312 -3.60 -7.30 -21.53
CA GLY A 312 -2.82 -8.18 -20.65
C GLY A 312 -1.95 -9.24 -21.34
N ARG A 313 -1.62 -9.06 -22.63
CA ARG A 313 -0.82 -10.02 -23.39
C ARG A 313 0.67 -9.76 -23.20
N ARG A 314 1.47 -10.82 -23.20
CA ARG A 314 2.92 -10.70 -23.11
C ARG A 314 3.49 -9.81 -24.24
N GLY A 315 4.26 -8.80 -23.85
CA GLY A 315 5.01 -7.89 -24.72
C GLY A 315 4.20 -6.72 -25.28
N SER A 316 2.99 -6.44 -24.77
CA SER A 316 2.23 -5.24 -25.15
C SER A 316 2.66 -3.98 -24.39
N VAL A 317 3.21 -4.15 -23.18
CA VAL A 317 3.71 -3.05 -22.35
C VAL A 317 5.19 -3.27 -22.03
N SER A 318 6.00 -2.23 -22.19
CA SER A 318 7.39 -2.16 -21.71
C SER A 318 7.54 -1.01 -20.73
N VAL A 319 8.41 -1.14 -19.71
CA VAL A 319 8.73 -0.06 -18.77
C VAL A 319 10.19 0.35 -18.91
N ILE A 320 10.44 1.66 -18.83
CA ILE A 320 11.76 2.28 -18.78
C ILE A 320 11.79 3.16 -17.53
N SER A 321 12.68 2.88 -16.59
CA SER A 321 13.03 3.79 -15.50
C SER A 321 13.97 4.88 -16.00
N CYS A 322 13.75 6.12 -15.57
CA CYS A 322 14.57 7.26 -15.98
C CYS A 322 15.02 8.06 -14.76
N ASP A 323 16.32 7.99 -14.50
CA ASP A 323 17.09 8.90 -13.67
C ASP A 323 18.26 9.48 -14.51
N ALA A 324 19.18 10.23 -13.87
CA ALA A 324 20.35 10.83 -14.52
C ALA A 324 21.24 9.82 -15.25
N ALA A 325 21.10 8.53 -14.95
CA ALA A 325 21.83 7.43 -15.56
C ALA A 325 20.87 6.37 -16.13
N ALA A 326 19.85 6.78 -16.89
CA ALA A 326 18.85 5.95 -17.59
C ALA A 326 19.12 4.43 -17.57
N GLY A 327 18.65 3.76 -16.50
CA GLY A 327 18.78 2.33 -16.25
C GLY A 327 17.76 1.44 -16.99
N VAL A 328 17.97 0.14 -16.90
CA VAL A 328 17.49 -0.98 -17.75
C VAL A 328 15.99 -0.94 -18.13
N ALA A 329 15.70 -1.10 -19.43
CA ALA A 329 14.35 -1.34 -19.94
C ALA A 329 13.95 -2.82 -19.73
N ALA A 330 13.05 -3.10 -18.79
CA ALA A 330 12.51 -4.44 -18.57
C ALA A 330 11.22 -4.66 -19.39
N PRO A 331 11.14 -5.69 -20.25
CA PRO A 331 9.88 -6.08 -20.86
C PRO A 331 8.97 -6.70 -19.78
N LEU A 332 7.91 -6.01 -19.39
CA LEU A 332 6.99 -6.50 -18.37
C LEU A 332 6.10 -7.61 -18.91
N CYS A 333 6.37 -8.82 -18.42
CA CYS A 333 5.56 -10.02 -18.61
C CYS A 333 5.61 -10.97 -17.42
N GLN A 334 5.93 -10.53 -16.20
CA GLN A 334 5.63 -11.24 -14.95
C GLN A 334 5.48 -10.25 -13.79
N GLU A 335 4.81 -10.72 -12.74
CA GLU A 335 4.51 -10.06 -11.48
C GLU A 335 5.73 -9.92 -10.54
N GLU A 336 6.95 -10.16 -11.03
CA GLU A 336 8.17 -10.08 -10.23
C GLU A 336 9.22 -9.14 -10.87
N ASP A 337 9.69 -8.22 -10.03
CA ASP A 337 10.86 -7.34 -10.11
C ASP A 337 10.99 -6.39 -11.30
N ILE A 338 10.39 -5.20 -11.14
CA ILE A 338 10.89 -3.97 -11.74
C ILE A 338 11.88 -3.36 -10.72
N GLU A 339 13.17 -3.57 -10.93
CA GLU A 339 14.21 -2.90 -10.14
C GLU A 339 14.32 -1.44 -10.63
N LEU A 340 13.62 -0.54 -9.95
CA LEU A 340 13.70 0.91 -10.19
C LEU A 340 14.90 1.45 -9.39
N ILE A 341 16.07 1.54 -10.03
CA ILE A 341 17.25 2.21 -9.47
C ILE A 341 17.16 3.69 -9.84
N GLY A 342 17.24 4.60 -8.85
CA GLY A 342 17.21 6.04 -9.12
C GLY A 342 17.49 6.92 -7.90
N GLY A 343 18.09 8.08 -8.14
CA GLY A 343 18.45 9.09 -7.11
C GLY A 343 19.18 10.35 -7.61
N GLY A 344 19.41 10.50 -8.92
CA GLY A 344 19.99 11.69 -9.54
C GLY A 344 18.95 12.67 -10.09
N GLY A 345 19.38 13.68 -10.87
CA GLY A 345 18.46 14.55 -11.64
C GLY A 345 17.72 13.81 -12.77
N THR A 346 16.63 14.37 -13.31
CA THR A 346 15.86 13.72 -14.41
C THR A 346 16.26 14.27 -15.78
N ASP A 347 16.40 13.37 -16.77
CA ASP A 347 16.30 13.75 -18.19
C ASP A 347 15.41 12.75 -18.95
N LEU A 348 14.10 13.02 -18.99
CA LEU A 348 13.15 12.20 -19.74
C LEU A 348 13.45 12.13 -21.24
N ARG A 349 14.23 13.06 -21.84
CA ARG A 349 14.61 12.97 -23.26
C ARG A 349 15.34 11.65 -23.53
N SER A 350 16.15 11.19 -22.59
CA SER A 350 16.83 9.89 -22.67
C SER A 350 15.84 8.72 -22.69
N GLY A 351 14.84 8.74 -21.81
CA GLY A 351 13.75 7.76 -21.76
C GLY A 351 12.92 7.70 -23.04
N PHE A 352 12.57 8.87 -23.58
CA PHE A 352 11.88 8.97 -24.88
C PHE A 352 12.75 8.45 -26.03
N ALA A 353 14.04 8.80 -26.06
CA ALA A 353 14.97 8.29 -27.07
C ALA A 353 15.10 6.77 -27.01
N ARG A 354 15.17 6.19 -25.79
CA ARG A 354 15.21 4.75 -25.56
C ARG A 354 13.91 4.07 -26.00
N ALA A 355 12.76 4.65 -25.66
CA ALA A 355 11.46 4.16 -26.12
C ALA A 355 11.40 4.12 -27.65
N MET A 356 11.90 5.17 -28.33
CA MET A 356 11.90 5.25 -29.80
C MET A 356 12.88 4.30 -30.50
N SER A 357 13.94 3.88 -29.81
CA SER A 357 14.92 2.92 -30.32
C SER A 357 14.56 1.45 -30.01
N SER A 358 13.53 1.21 -29.19
CA SER A 358 13.02 -0.14 -28.91
C SER A 358 12.41 -0.80 -30.15
N ARG A 359 12.46 -2.14 -30.20
CA ARG A 359 11.85 -2.95 -31.25
C ARG A 359 10.95 -4.05 -30.63
N PRO A 360 9.65 -4.10 -30.98
CA PRO A 360 8.93 -3.18 -31.87
C PRO A 360 8.78 -1.78 -31.27
N ARG A 361 8.75 -0.76 -32.11
CA ARG A 361 8.57 0.64 -31.69
C ARG A 361 7.18 0.81 -31.06
N PRO A 362 7.03 1.54 -29.94
CA PRO A 362 5.74 1.75 -29.32
C PRO A 362 4.85 2.67 -30.17
N GLU A 363 3.55 2.36 -30.19
CA GLU A 363 2.50 3.21 -30.76
C GLU A 363 2.09 4.33 -29.79
N VAL A 364 2.29 4.09 -28.49
CA VAL A 364 2.06 5.06 -27.42
C VAL A 364 3.21 5.06 -26.43
N VAL A 365 3.67 6.26 -26.06
CA VAL A 365 4.52 6.46 -24.89
C VAL A 365 3.66 7.06 -23.77
N VAL A 366 3.77 6.50 -22.57
CA VAL A 366 3.20 7.08 -21.35
C VAL A 366 4.36 7.51 -20.47
N ALA A 367 4.48 8.79 -20.14
CA ALA A 367 5.48 9.28 -19.19
C ALA A 367 4.81 9.54 -17.83
N LEU A 368 5.34 8.98 -16.75
CA LEU A 368 4.86 9.21 -15.38
C LEU A 368 5.94 9.97 -14.62
N THR A 369 5.68 11.22 -14.22
CA THR A 369 6.68 12.14 -13.67
C THR A 369 6.02 13.23 -12.83
N ASP A 370 6.82 13.90 -12.01
CA ASP A 370 6.43 15.13 -11.30
C ASP A 370 6.58 16.40 -12.15
N GLY A 371 7.12 16.27 -13.36
CA GLY A 371 7.33 17.36 -14.32
C GLY A 371 8.68 18.08 -14.21
N HIS A 372 9.55 17.73 -13.26
CA HIS A 372 10.86 18.37 -13.06
C HIS A 372 11.92 17.77 -13.98
N THR A 373 11.70 17.90 -15.28
CA THR A 373 12.54 17.29 -16.31
C THR A 373 12.54 18.09 -17.61
N PRO A 374 13.67 18.16 -18.34
CA PRO A 374 13.65 18.64 -19.71
C PRO A 374 12.82 17.70 -20.59
N TRP A 375 12.03 18.29 -21.48
CA TRP A 375 11.18 17.58 -22.43
C TRP A 375 11.83 17.48 -23.82
N PRO A 376 11.46 16.47 -24.64
CA PRO A 376 11.87 16.44 -26.04
C PRO A 376 11.37 17.68 -26.79
N ALA A 377 12.27 18.39 -27.47
CA ALA A 377 11.92 19.57 -28.26
C ALA A 377 10.98 19.26 -29.44
N THR A 378 11.09 18.05 -30.00
CA THR A 378 10.25 17.58 -31.11
C THR A 378 9.30 16.50 -30.63
N GLN A 379 8.05 16.56 -31.09
CA GLN A 379 7.05 15.52 -30.82
C GLN A 379 7.54 14.15 -31.32
N PRO A 380 7.57 13.12 -30.46
CA PRO A 380 7.81 11.75 -30.90
C PRO A 380 6.75 11.30 -31.92
N PRO A 381 7.08 10.47 -32.93
CA PRO A 381 6.12 10.00 -33.94
C PRO A 381 5.21 8.88 -33.41
N CYS A 382 4.76 9.03 -32.17
CA CYS A 382 3.79 8.17 -31.49
C CYS A 382 2.86 9.06 -30.67
N LYS A 383 1.76 8.51 -30.18
CA LYS A 383 0.95 9.26 -29.20
C LYS A 383 1.69 9.31 -27.88
N THR A 384 1.60 10.45 -27.20
CA THR A 384 2.21 10.61 -25.88
C THR A 384 1.17 11.04 -24.87
N VAL A 385 1.12 10.32 -23.75
CA VAL A 385 0.34 10.69 -22.57
C VAL A 385 1.32 10.98 -21.44
N VAL A 386 1.15 12.09 -20.75
CA VAL A 386 1.94 12.46 -19.57
C VAL A 386 1.04 12.35 -18.35
N GLY A 387 1.36 11.43 -17.45
CA GLY A 387 0.81 11.35 -16.11
C GLY A 387 1.63 12.22 -15.17
N LEU A 388 1.13 13.42 -14.86
CA LEU A 388 1.76 14.32 -13.90
C LEU A 388 1.30 13.98 -12.48
N PHE A 389 2.24 13.72 -11.58
CA PHE A 389 1.89 13.57 -10.18
C PHE A 389 1.37 14.88 -9.59
N ARG A 390 0.25 14.80 -8.87
CA ARG A 390 -0.39 15.97 -8.26
C ARG A 390 0.45 16.46 -7.09
N ARG A 391 1.04 17.64 -7.22
CA ARG A 391 1.66 18.37 -6.10
C ARG A 391 0.78 19.54 -5.67
N PRO A 392 0.65 19.81 -4.36
CA PRO A 392 0.24 21.13 -3.91
C PRO A 392 1.21 22.14 -4.50
N VAL A 393 0.71 23.17 -5.18
CA VAL A 393 1.56 24.28 -5.60
C VAL A 393 2.18 24.85 -4.31
N PRO A 394 3.52 24.85 -4.14
CA PRO A 394 4.12 25.57 -3.04
C PRO A 394 3.68 27.03 -3.15
N ALA A 395 3.36 27.68 -2.03
CA ALA A 395 3.28 29.13 -2.03
C ALA A 395 4.58 29.63 -2.64
N VAL A 396 4.48 30.49 -3.65
CA VAL A 396 5.65 31.03 -4.36
C VAL A 396 6.52 31.69 -3.29
N ASP A 397 7.68 31.13 -3.04
CA ASP A 397 8.67 31.77 -2.17
C ASP A 397 9.33 32.86 -3.02
N GLU A 398 8.75 34.07 -2.96
CA GLU A 398 9.21 35.24 -3.73
C GLU A 398 10.66 35.63 -3.41
N ASP A 399 11.24 35.10 -2.32
CA ASP A 399 12.59 35.42 -1.83
C ASP A 399 13.68 34.40 -2.24
N ASN A 400 13.37 33.35 -3.02
CA ASN A 400 14.37 32.38 -3.47
C ASN A 400 14.80 32.59 -4.95
N PRO A 401 15.95 33.24 -5.21
CA PRO A 401 16.45 33.47 -6.59
C PRO A 401 16.94 32.19 -7.30
N HIS A 402 16.93 31.03 -6.63
CA HIS A 402 17.26 29.72 -7.19
C HIS A 402 16.04 28.80 -7.37
N TYR A 403 14.82 29.32 -7.25
CA TYR A 403 13.62 28.52 -7.49
C TYR A 403 13.50 28.12 -8.97
N TYR A 404 13.90 26.88 -9.27
CA TYR A 404 13.75 26.30 -10.61
C TYR A 404 12.27 26.02 -10.86
N GLN A 405 11.64 26.83 -11.73
CA GLN A 405 10.29 26.56 -12.21
C GLN A 405 10.38 25.50 -13.32
N PRO A 406 9.81 24.29 -13.14
CA PRO A 406 9.88 23.26 -14.15
C PRO A 406 9.12 23.69 -15.42
N ASP A 407 9.68 23.36 -16.58
CA ASP A 407 9.02 23.60 -17.86
C ASP A 407 7.68 22.85 -17.90
N PRO A 408 6.57 23.52 -18.28
CA PRO A 408 5.29 22.85 -18.40
C PRO A 408 5.38 21.72 -19.45
N PRO A 409 4.61 20.63 -19.30
CA PRO A 409 4.60 19.58 -20.30
C PRO A 409 4.28 20.15 -21.69
N PRO A 410 4.90 19.61 -22.74
CA PRO A 410 4.79 20.17 -24.07
C PRO A 410 3.35 20.04 -24.60
N PRO A 411 2.88 21.01 -25.42
CA PRO A 411 1.49 21.07 -25.88
C PRO A 411 1.07 19.91 -26.78
N TRP A 412 2.06 19.19 -27.34
CA TRP A 412 1.81 18.00 -28.17
C TRP A 412 1.48 16.75 -27.35
N ALA A 413 1.71 16.76 -26.03
CA ALA A 413 1.42 15.64 -25.14
C ALA A 413 0.02 15.79 -24.51
N ARG A 414 -0.68 14.67 -24.34
CA ARG A 414 -1.92 14.66 -23.55
C ARG A 414 -1.57 14.53 -22.07
N VAL A 415 -1.80 15.59 -21.30
CA VAL A 415 -1.50 15.60 -19.86
C VAL A 415 -2.70 15.10 -19.06
N VAL A 416 -2.43 14.31 -18.03
CA VAL A 416 -3.39 13.81 -17.05
C VAL A 416 -2.76 13.94 -15.67
N THR A 417 -3.50 14.51 -14.71
CA THR A 417 -3.03 14.61 -13.33
C THR A 417 -3.33 13.31 -12.59
N ILE A 418 -2.33 12.76 -11.91
CA ILE A 418 -2.37 11.49 -11.19
C ILE A 418 -2.06 11.76 -9.72
N GLY A 419 -2.91 11.32 -8.80
CA GLY A 419 -2.65 11.52 -7.38
C GLY A 419 -3.90 11.33 -6.52
N LEU A 420 -3.68 11.33 -5.21
CA LEU A 420 -4.75 11.18 -4.23
C LEU A 420 -5.76 12.34 -4.36
N VAL A 421 -7.03 11.98 -4.47
CA VAL A 421 -8.11 12.94 -4.28
C VAL A 421 -8.18 13.21 -2.78
N LEU A 422 -7.47 14.24 -2.31
CA LEU A 422 -7.88 14.90 -1.07
C LEU A 422 -9.26 15.49 -1.35
N ARG A 423 -10.32 14.72 -1.09
CA ARG A 423 -11.61 15.33 -0.82
C ARG A 423 -11.37 16.13 0.45
N THR A 424 -11.25 17.44 0.32
CA THR A 424 -11.43 18.35 1.43
C THR A 424 -12.77 17.98 2.03
N LEU A 425 -12.76 17.29 3.17
CA LEU A 425 -13.93 17.21 4.03
C LEU A 425 -14.17 18.66 4.42
N GLN A 426 -15.01 19.35 3.65
CA GLN A 426 -15.67 20.53 4.16
C GLN A 426 -16.39 20.05 5.40
N HIS A 427 -15.83 20.39 6.57
CA HIS A 427 -16.54 20.37 7.83
C HIS A 427 -17.84 21.14 7.61
N ARG A 428 -18.92 20.43 7.29
CA ARG A 428 -20.26 20.91 7.60
C ARG A 428 -20.30 20.91 9.11
N GLN A 429 -20.05 22.08 9.70
CA GLN A 429 -20.44 22.31 11.08
C GLN A 429 -21.90 21.89 11.22
N PRO A 430 -22.26 21.10 12.25
CA PRO A 430 -23.65 20.84 12.53
C PRO A 430 -24.32 22.20 12.76
N ARG A 431 -25.33 22.52 11.93
CA ARG A 431 -26.23 23.62 12.22
C ARG A 431 -26.89 23.30 13.57
N VAL A 432 -26.47 24.01 14.61
CA VAL A 432 -27.25 24.14 15.84
C VAL A 432 -28.56 24.77 15.40
N ILE A 433 -29.62 23.96 15.36
CA ILE A 433 -30.98 24.48 15.29
C ILE A 433 -31.20 25.13 16.66
N GLY A 434 -31.17 26.46 16.67
CA GLY A 434 -31.51 27.24 17.85
C GLY A 434 -32.93 26.89 18.30
N VAL A 435 -33.06 26.38 19.52
CA VAL A 435 -34.31 26.40 20.25
C VAL A 435 -34.19 27.59 21.20
N GLU A 436 -34.63 28.76 20.74
CA GLU A 436 -34.93 29.87 21.63
C GLU A 436 -36.42 29.88 21.96
N ALA A 437 -36.66 30.04 23.26
CA ALA A 437 -37.84 30.63 23.88
C ALA A 437 -39.16 29.83 23.83
N PHE A 438 -39.47 29.17 24.93
CA PHE A 438 -40.74 29.42 25.61
C PHE A 438 -40.49 29.49 27.12
N ASP A 439 -40.41 30.73 27.58
CA ASP A 439 -40.32 31.13 28.98
C ASP A 439 -41.75 31.48 29.42
N MET A 440 -42.35 30.72 30.34
CA MET A 440 -43.47 31.21 31.16
C MET A 440 -43.86 30.22 32.26
N LEU A 441 -43.92 30.76 33.49
CA LEU A 441 -44.65 30.31 34.68
C LEU A 441 -43.92 29.41 35.68
N GLN A 442 -43.08 30.04 36.52
CA GLN A 442 -43.06 29.73 37.95
C GLN A 442 -43.20 31.02 38.78
N GLN A 443 -44.37 31.17 39.41
CA GLN A 443 -44.51 31.84 40.70
C GLN A 443 -45.33 30.92 41.61
N PRO A 444 -44.97 30.80 42.90
CA PRO A 444 -45.96 30.53 43.92
C PRO A 444 -45.91 31.61 44.99
N GLY A 445 -47.01 32.36 45.10
CA GLY A 445 -47.31 33.29 46.19
C GLY A 445 -48.65 32.94 46.83
N PHE A 446 -48.57 32.34 48.02
CA PHE A 446 -49.42 32.50 49.21
C PHE A 446 -50.98 32.45 49.18
N SER A 447 -51.47 31.74 50.21
CA SER A 447 -52.81 31.70 50.82
C SER A 447 -53.90 30.93 50.06
N GLY A 448 -54.77 30.14 50.67
CA GLY A 448 -55.01 29.81 52.06
C GLY A 448 -56.42 29.18 52.19
N VAL A 449 -56.51 28.09 52.94
CA VAL A 449 -57.61 27.72 53.85
C VAL A 449 -59.03 27.55 53.26
N ALA A 450 -59.55 26.31 53.27
CA ALA A 450 -60.65 25.85 54.15
C ALA A 450 -61.45 24.65 53.60
N GLN A 451 -61.56 23.61 54.46
CA GLN A 451 -62.77 22.79 54.73
C GLN A 451 -63.28 21.84 53.62
N HIS A 452 -63.76 20.61 53.86
CA HIS A 452 -64.20 19.92 55.08
C HIS A 452 -64.48 18.42 54.80
N ARG A 453 -64.45 17.59 55.86
CA ARG A 453 -65.20 16.32 56.07
C ARG A 453 -64.72 15.10 55.26
N ARG A 454 -64.50 13.90 55.82
CA ARG A 454 -64.86 13.26 57.10
C ARG A 454 -63.78 12.24 57.48
#